data_AF-A0A376TT78-F1
#
_entry.id   AF-A0A376TT78-F1
#
_cell.length_a   1.000
_cell.length_b   1.000
_cell.length_c   1.000
_cell.angle_alpha   90.00
_cell.angle_beta   90.00
_cell.angle_gamma   90.00
#
_symmetry.space_group_name_H-M   'P 1'
#
loop_
_entity.id
_entity.type
_entity.pdbx_description
1 polymer ?
#
loop_
_entity_poly.entity_id
_entity_poly.type
_entity_poly.pdbx_seq_one_letter_code
_entity_poly.pdbx_strand_id
1 'polypeptide(L)'
;MAGAILFVLGSIGSAFATSVEMLIAARVVLGIAVGIASYTAPLYLSEMASENVRGKMISMYQLMVTLASCWRFYPIQRSVIAVTGAQCWGFLLYQQSC
;
A
#
# COMPACT_ATOMS: atom_id res chain seq x y z
N MET A 1 13.48 5.81 8.89
CA MET A 1 13.07 6.84 9.87
C MET A 1 12.32 8.00 9.21
N ALA A 2 12.83 8.59 8.12
CA ALA A 2 12.15 9.70 7.43
C ALA A 2 10.69 9.42 7.02
N GLY A 3 10.38 8.23 6.46
CA GLY A 3 9.02 7.85 6.06
C GLY A 3 8.01 7.79 7.23
N ALA A 4 8.44 7.35 8.42
CA ALA A 4 7.58 7.30 9.60
C ALA A 4 7.23 8.72 10.10
N ILE A 5 8.19 9.64 10.05
CA ILE A 5 7.98 11.05 10.44
C ILE A 5 7.00 11.72 9.47
N LEU A 6 7.17 11.50 8.16
CA LEU A 6 6.24 12.02 7.14
C LEU A 6 4.83 11.42 7.28
N PHE A 7 4.72 10.14 7.63
CA PHE A 7 3.44 9.48 7.86
C PHE A 7 2.70 10.08 9.07
N VAL A 8 3.41 10.35 10.17
CA VAL A 8 2.84 11.00 11.36
C VAL A 8 2.43 12.44 11.06
N LEU A 9 3.23 13.20 10.32
CA LEU A 9 2.87 14.57 9.92
C LEU A 9 1.63 14.59 9.01
N GLY A 10 1.53 13.69 8.04
CA GLY A 10 0.38 13.58 7.15
C GLY A 10 -0.89 13.07 7.84
N SER A 11 -0.78 12.18 8.82
CA SER A 11 -1.92 11.69 9.61
C SER A 11 -2.46 12.75 10.57
N ILE A 12 -1.59 13.52 11.23
CA ILE A 12 -1.98 14.67 12.06
C ILE A 12 -2.62 15.76 11.19
N GLY A 13 -2.05 16.04 10.02
CA GLY A 13 -2.63 16.99 9.05
C GLY A 13 -4.02 16.57 8.55
N SER A 14 -4.27 15.26 8.44
CA SER A 14 -5.62 14.75 8.09
C SER A 14 -6.59 14.79 9.27
N ALA A 15 -6.11 14.68 10.52
CA ALA A 15 -6.94 14.75 11.72
C ALA A 15 -7.42 16.17 12.04
N PHE A 16 -6.64 17.20 11.69
CA PHE A 16 -6.99 18.61 11.87
C PHE A 16 -7.59 19.28 10.62
N ALA A 17 -7.91 18.50 9.58
CA ALA A 17 -8.39 19.05 8.31
C ALA A 17 -9.85 19.54 8.42
N THR A 18 -10.03 20.86 8.43
CA THR A 18 -11.35 21.54 8.37
C THR A 18 -11.76 21.92 6.93
N SER A 19 -10.84 21.90 5.96
CA SER A 19 -11.10 22.26 4.55
C SER A 19 -10.65 21.19 3.56
N VAL A 20 -11.32 21.14 2.39
CA VAL A 20 -11.03 20.17 1.31
C VAL A 20 -9.59 20.33 0.79
N GLU A 21 -9.09 21.56 0.70
CA GLU A 21 -7.73 21.83 0.24
C GLU A 21 -6.66 21.26 1.18
N MET A 22 -6.89 21.36 2.49
CA MET A 22 -5.99 20.81 3.51
C MET A 22 -6.00 19.27 3.47
N LEU A 23 -7.15 18.66 3.19
CA LEU A 23 -7.28 17.22 3.03
C LEU A 23 -6.49 16.71 1.80
N ILE A 24 -6.53 17.45 0.69
CA ILE A 24 -5.77 17.11 -0.53
C ILE A 24 -4.26 17.21 -0.26
N ALA A 25 -3.80 18.29 0.38
CA ALA A 25 -2.40 18.45 0.74
C ALA A 25 -1.89 17.33 1.67
N ALA A 26 -2.68 16.97 2.70
CA ALA A 26 -2.34 15.89 3.60
C ALA A 26 -2.24 14.53 2.90
N ARG A 27 -3.08 14.28 1.87
CA ARG A 27 -3.04 13.06 1.06
C ARG A 27 -1.81 12.98 0.16
N VAL A 28 -1.35 14.09 -0.39
CA VAL A 28 -0.10 14.13 -1.16
C VAL A 28 1.08 13.77 -0.26
N VAL A 29 1.15 14.35 0.94
CA VAL A 29 2.21 14.04 1.92
C VAL A 29 2.15 12.57 2.35
N LEU A 30 0.96 12.04 2.65
CA LEU A 30 0.76 10.62 2.99
C LEU A 30 1.19 9.70 1.83
N GLY A 31 0.86 10.06 0.59
CA GLY A 31 1.26 9.30 -0.61
C GLY A 31 2.77 9.23 -0.77
N ILE A 32 3.48 10.36 -0.60
CA ILE A 32 4.95 10.40 -0.65
C ILE A 32 5.56 9.56 0.48
N ALA A 33 5.02 9.66 1.70
CA ALA A 33 5.49 8.89 2.85
C ALA A 33 5.40 7.37 2.60
N VAL A 34 4.25 6.90 2.10
CA VAL A 34 4.02 5.49 1.79
C VAL A 34 4.85 5.03 0.60
N GLY A 35 4.99 5.85 -0.45
CA GLY A 35 5.79 5.50 -1.63
C GLY A 35 7.27 5.24 -1.29
N ILE A 36 7.88 6.10 -0.47
CA ILE A 36 9.26 5.91 -0.02
C ILE A 36 9.36 4.65 0.84
N ALA A 37 8.39 4.39 1.73
CA ALA A 37 8.37 3.20 2.58
C ALA A 37 8.24 1.89 1.76
N SER A 38 7.38 1.89 0.74
CA SER A 38 7.12 0.72 -0.12
C SER A 38 8.28 0.39 -1.06
N TYR A 39 9.06 1.39 -1.49
CA TYR A 39 10.27 1.16 -2.28
C TYR A 39 11.48 0.74 -1.41
N THR A 40 11.61 1.31 -0.20
CA THR A 40 12.73 0.98 0.69
C THR A 40 12.62 -0.42 1.29
N ALA A 41 11.42 -0.96 1.48
CA ALA A 41 11.21 -2.30 2.02
C ALA A 41 11.85 -3.43 1.19
N PRO A 42 11.59 -3.59 -0.13
CA PRO A 42 12.22 -4.62 -0.94
C PRO A 42 13.72 -4.35 -1.19
N LEU A 43 14.13 -3.07 -1.20
CA LEU A 43 15.54 -2.69 -1.32
C LEU A 43 16.34 -3.18 -0.10
N TYR A 44 15.85 -2.90 1.10
CA TYR A 44 16.47 -3.32 2.35
C TYR A 44 16.47 -4.85 2.51
N LEU A 45 15.38 -5.51 2.10
CA LEU A 45 15.34 -6.98 2.02
C LEU A 45 16.42 -7.53 1.07
N SER A 46 16.66 -6.86 -0.05
CA SER A 46 17.68 -7.27 -1.03
C SER A 46 19.11 -7.07 -0.52
N GLU A 47 19.35 -6.06 0.32
CA GLU A 47 20.64 -5.83 0.98
C GLU A 47 20.92 -6.84 2.12
N MET A 48 19.87 -7.26 2.84
CA MET A 48 19.98 -8.21 3.94
C MET A 48 19.99 -9.69 3.48
N ALA A 49 19.66 -9.98 2.22
CA ALA A 49 19.54 -11.34 1.71
C ALA A 49 20.91 -11.95 1.34
N SER A 50 21.26 -13.08 1.97
CA SER A 50 22.42 -13.87 1.55
C SER A 50 22.22 -14.45 0.14
N GLU A 51 23.34 -14.66 -0.57
CA GLU A 51 23.42 -14.95 -2.02
C GLU A 51 22.47 -16.05 -2.51
N ASN A 52 22.15 -17.04 -1.67
CA ASN A 52 21.32 -18.19 -2.03
C ASN A 52 19.79 -17.99 -1.89
N VAL A 53 19.31 -16.92 -1.24
CA VAL A 53 17.87 -16.72 -0.93
C VAL A 53 17.24 -15.48 -1.56
N ARG A 54 18.00 -14.69 -2.32
CA ARG A 54 17.53 -13.45 -2.96
C ARG A 54 16.22 -13.64 -3.75
N GLY A 55 16.11 -14.72 -4.53
CA GLY A 55 14.91 -15.04 -5.30
C GLY A 55 13.68 -15.42 -4.43
N LYS A 56 13.88 -16.23 -3.38
CA LYS A 56 12.77 -16.65 -2.49
C LYS A 56 12.22 -15.48 -1.67
N MET A 57 13.06 -14.53 -1.29
CA MET A 57 12.66 -13.38 -0.49
C MET A 57 11.73 -12.43 -1.26
N ILE A 58 11.98 -12.23 -2.56
CA ILE A 58 11.15 -11.41 -3.44
C ILE A 58 9.78 -12.05 -3.67
N SER A 59 9.72 -13.35 -3.95
CA SER A 59 8.43 -14.06 -4.12
C SER A 59 7.59 -14.06 -2.84
N MET A 60 8.22 -14.16 -1.66
CA MET A 60 7.52 -14.02 -0.37
C MET A 60 6.98 -12.61 -0.14
N TYR A 61 7.74 -11.57 -0.53
CA TYR A 61 7.27 -10.18 -0.45
C TYR A 61 6.04 -9.94 -1.35
N GLN A 62 6.10 -10.40 -2.60
CA GLN A 62 4.97 -10.31 -3.54
C GLN A 62 3.75 -11.11 -3.06
N LEU A 63 3.96 -12.29 -2.45
CA LEU A 63 2.90 -13.06 -1.81
C LEU A 63 2.29 -12.33 -0.62
N MET A 64 3.07 -11.75 0.29
CA MET A 64 2.54 -10.98 1.43
C MET A 64 1.69 -9.79 0.97
N VAL A 65 2.14 -9.04 -0.04
CA VAL A 65 1.36 -7.90 -0.56
C VAL A 65 0.05 -8.36 -1.21
N THR A 66 0.09 -9.45 -1.97
CA THR A 66 -1.12 -10.04 -2.59
C THR A 66 -2.08 -10.56 -1.53
N LEU A 67 -1.57 -11.22 -0.49
CA LEU A 67 -2.36 -11.72 0.64
C LEU A 67 -2.97 -10.58 1.45
N ALA A 68 -2.24 -9.49 1.69
CA ALA A 68 -2.77 -8.32 2.40
C ALA A 68 -3.96 -7.69 1.67
N SER A 69 -3.83 -7.50 0.35
CA SER A 69 -4.92 -7.00 -0.50
C SER A 69 -6.09 -7.98 -0.53
N CYS A 70 -5.83 -9.28 -0.69
CA CYS A 70 -6.87 -10.31 -0.71
C CYS A 70 -7.61 -10.40 0.63
N TRP A 71 -6.90 -10.36 1.76
CA TRP A 71 -7.51 -10.37 3.09
C TRP A 71 -8.39 -9.15 3.34
N ARG A 72 -7.98 -7.97 2.87
CA ARG A 72 -8.77 -6.73 2.95
C ARG A 72 -10.04 -6.81 2.08
N PHE A 73 -9.98 -7.47 0.93
CA PHE A 73 -11.11 -7.62 0.00
C PHE A 73 -12.02 -8.84 0.31
N TYR A 74 -11.51 -9.89 0.94
CA TYR A 74 -12.31 -11.07 1.30
C TYR A 74 -13.61 -10.73 2.07
N PRO A 75 -13.63 -9.82 3.06
CA PRO A 75 -14.87 -9.41 3.72
C PRO A 75 -15.77 -8.53 2.84
N ILE A 76 -15.19 -7.74 1.90
CA ILE A 76 -15.98 -6.89 0.99
C ILE A 76 -16.64 -7.70 -0.11
N GLN A 77 -16.00 -8.78 -0.58
CA GLN A 77 -16.63 -9.68 -1.55
C GLN A 77 -17.90 -10.30 -0.96
N ARG A 78 -17.87 -10.79 0.30
CA ARG A 78 -19.05 -11.36 0.97
C ARG A 78 -20.25 -10.40 1.02
N SER A 79 -20.02 -9.08 1.00
CA SER A 79 -21.07 -8.04 1.00
C SER A 79 -21.39 -7.51 -0.41
N VAL A 80 -20.47 -7.60 -1.38
CA VAL A 80 -20.62 -7.08 -2.76
C VAL A 80 -21.20 -8.10 -3.75
N ILE A 81 -21.12 -9.42 -3.52
CA ILE A 81 -21.81 -10.41 -4.39
C ILE A 81 -23.34 -10.22 -4.37
N ALA A 82 -23.88 -9.48 -3.40
CA ALA A 82 -25.29 -9.08 -3.35
C ALA A 82 -25.63 -7.82 -4.16
N VAL A 83 -24.66 -7.01 -4.61
CA VAL A 83 -24.92 -5.67 -5.19
C VAL A 83 -24.29 -5.39 -6.56
N THR A 84 -23.15 -5.98 -6.97
CA THR A 84 -22.63 -5.68 -8.33
C THR A 84 -21.63 -6.72 -8.87
N GLY A 85 -22.02 -7.46 -9.91
CA GLY A 85 -21.12 -8.32 -10.69
C GLY A 85 -20.64 -7.58 -11.94
N ALA A 86 -19.44 -6.97 -11.90
CA ALA A 86 -18.65 -6.61 -13.11
C ALA A 86 -17.34 -5.87 -12.83
N GLN A 87 -17.15 -5.21 -11.67
CA GLN A 87 -16.04 -4.25 -11.51
C GLN A 87 -14.78 -4.76 -10.79
N CYS A 88 -14.74 -6.02 -10.31
CA CYS A 88 -13.59 -6.54 -9.55
C CYS A 88 -12.33 -6.85 -10.38
N TRP A 89 -12.46 -7.12 -11.68
CA TRP A 89 -11.31 -7.55 -12.51
C TRP A 89 -10.44 -6.37 -12.98
N GLY A 90 -11.02 -5.18 -13.20
CA GLY A 90 -10.26 -4.00 -13.64
C GLY A 90 -9.32 -3.41 -12.58
N PHE A 91 -9.63 -3.59 -11.29
CA PHE A 91 -8.82 -3.07 -10.19
C PHE A 91 -7.56 -3.92 -9.92
N LEU A 92 -7.54 -5.19 -10.36
CA LEU A 92 -6.38 -6.08 -10.24
C LEU A 92 -5.26 -5.73 -11.24
N LEU A 93 -5.61 -5.19 -12.41
CA LEU A 93 -4.62 -4.79 -13.43
C LEU A 93 -4.00 -3.42 -13.15
N TYR A 94 -4.70 -2.52 -12.46
CA TYR A 94 -4.18 -1.18 -12.16
C TYR A 94 -3.13 -1.19 -11.04
N GLN A 95 -3.24 -2.10 -10.06
CA GLN A 95 -2.32 -2.17 -8.92
C GLN A 95 -0.99 -2.91 -9.22
N GLN A 96 -0.88 -3.62 -10.35
CA GLN A 96 0.34 -4.33 -10.75
C GLN A 96 1.31 -3.47 -11.59
N SER A 97 0.90 -2.27 -12.01
CA SER A 97 1.69 -1.39 -12.89
C SER A 97 2.38 -0.22 -12.18
N CYS A 98 2.30 -0.12 -10.84
CA CYS A 98 3.00 0.89 -10.03
C CYS A 98 3.78 0.24 -8.89
#